data_AF-A0A0S8BJ03-F1
#
_entry.id   AF-A0A0S8BJ03-F1
#
_cell.length_a   1.000
_cell.length_b   1.000
_cell.length_c   1.000
_cell.angle_alpha   90.00
_cell.angle_beta   90.00
_cell.angle_gamma   90.00
#
_symmetry.space_group_name_H-M   'P 1'
#
loop_
_entity.id
_entity.type
_entity.pdbx_description
1 polymer ?
#
loop_
_entity_poly.entity_id
_entity_poly.type
_entity_poly.pdbx_seq_one_letter_code
_entity_poly.pdbx_strand_id
1 'polypeptide(L)'
;MPMRWPRQRTYAVLLFIGAAFLAYRTLAMISAGALQTLVPWVNFLLMLELIADGIAMVVCAAWAISGRPEQVRAVIRATTAVVIIHAVRVLIFVLGRTGPWVDFDVKPEARAQHADSWTWGEVYFAGSMSAISVIALIVFWIYWRRKRQALDEVYRTPGGDCGLVRPDSED
;
A
#
# COMPACT_ATOMS: atom_id res chain seq x y z
N MET A 1 -23.39 -3.11 -6.28
CA MET A 1 -24.13 -2.48 -5.17
C MET A 1 -23.57 -1.08 -4.93
N PRO A 2 -24.35 0.00 -5.09
CA PRO A 2 -23.89 1.34 -4.79
C PRO A 2 -23.54 1.44 -3.30
N MET A 3 -22.33 1.88 -3.00
CA MET A 3 -21.87 2.06 -1.63
C MET A 3 -22.64 3.23 -1.01
N ARG A 4 -23.20 3.05 0.21
CA ARG A 4 -23.86 4.15 0.90
C ARG A 4 -22.86 5.30 1.09
N TRP A 5 -23.22 6.48 0.59
CA TRP A 5 -22.36 7.68 0.49
C TRP A 5 -21.53 8.01 1.74
N PRO A 6 -22.04 7.88 2.99
CA PRO A 6 -21.24 8.09 4.19
C PRO A 6 -20.06 7.11 4.32
N ARG A 7 -20.28 5.82 4.02
CA ARG A 7 -19.25 4.77 4.13
C ARG A 7 -18.15 4.94 3.09
N GLN A 8 -18.53 5.36 1.89
CA GLN A 8 -17.59 5.63 0.81
C GLN A 8 -16.59 6.73 1.19
N ARG A 9 -17.11 7.87 1.69
CA ARG A 9 -16.27 8.97 2.16
C ARG A 9 -15.34 8.53 3.28
N THR A 10 -15.85 7.76 4.24
CA THR A 10 -15.00 7.20 5.31
C THR A 10 -13.86 6.36 4.74
N TYR A 11 -14.11 5.44 3.80
CA TYR A 11 -13.05 4.64 3.20
C TYR A 11 -12.05 5.48 2.40
N ALA A 12 -12.54 6.44 1.60
CA ALA A 12 -11.68 7.33 0.83
C ALA A 12 -10.75 8.14 1.74
N VAL A 13 -11.27 8.65 2.86
CA VAL A 13 -10.49 9.38 3.87
C VAL A 13 -9.49 8.48 4.57
N LEU A 14 -9.87 7.26 4.96
CA LEU A 14 -8.95 6.31 5.58
C LEU A 14 -7.79 5.93 4.65
N LEU A 15 -8.09 5.69 3.36
CA LEU A 15 -7.06 5.42 2.35
C LEU A 15 -6.16 6.64 2.11
N PHE A 16 -6.73 7.84 2.07
CA PHE A 16 -5.96 9.08 1.96
C PHE A 16 -5.00 9.25 3.14
N ILE A 17 -5.47 9.08 4.37
CA ILE A 17 -4.65 9.18 5.58
C ILE A 17 -3.53 8.13 5.56
N GLY A 18 -3.84 6.90 5.16
CA GLY A 18 -2.85 5.84 5.01
C GLY A 18 -1.75 6.21 4.01
N ALA A 19 -2.13 6.68 2.81
CA ALA A 19 -1.17 7.14 1.81
C ALA A 19 -0.37 8.38 2.27
N ALA A 20 -1.00 9.32 2.97
CA ALA A 20 -0.33 10.49 3.54
C ALA A 20 0.70 10.12 4.60
N PHE A 21 0.40 9.12 5.43
CA PHE A 21 1.35 8.60 6.42
C PHE A 21 2.57 7.96 5.75
N LEU A 22 2.36 7.17 4.69
CA LEU A 22 3.44 6.59 3.90
C LEU A 22 4.29 7.66 3.21
N ALA A 23 3.66 8.66 2.58
CA ALA A 23 4.36 9.79 1.98
C ALA A 23 5.20 10.55 3.00
N TYR A 24 4.62 10.86 4.17
CA TYR A 24 5.32 11.52 5.26
C TYR A 24 6.55 10.73 5.71
N ARG A 25 6.41 9.41 5.91
CA ARG A 25 7.55 8.54 6.24
C ARG A 25 8.63 8.61 5.19
N THR A 26 8.27 8.52 3.91
CA THR A 26 9.22 8.56 2.80
C THR A 26 9.95 9.91 2.75
N LEU A 27 9.24 11.02 2.94
CA LEU A 27 9.83 12.35 3.06
C LEU A 27 10.76 12.48 4.27
N ALA A 28 10.37 11.93 5.43
CA ALA A 28 11.19 11.93 6.62
C ALA A 28 12.51 11.18 6.38
N MET A 29 12.46 10.00 5.73
CA MET A 29 13.66 9.26 5.34
C MET A 29 14.57 10.06 4.41
N ILE A 30 14.00 10.70 3.38
CA ILE A 30 14.75 11.55 2.45
C ILE A 30 15.42 12.70 3.22
N SER A 31 14.67 13.37 4.10
CA SER A 31 15.17 14.48 4.91
C SER A 31 16.28 14.08 5.88
N ALA A 32 16.26 12.82 6.35
CA ALA A 32 17.29 12.22 7.19
C ALA A 32 18.53 11.76 6.41
N GLY A 33 18.58 12.00 5.09
CA GLY A 33 19.75 11.70 4.26
C GLY A 33 19.72 10.33 3.56
N ALA A 34 18.55 9.68 3.45
CA ALA A 34 18.45 8.36 2.82
C ALA A 34 19.02 8.33 1.38
N LEU A 35 18.92 9.42 0.62
CA LEU A 35 19.44 9.49 -0.75
C LEU A 35 20.98 9.42 -0.81
N GLN A 36 21.65 9.93 0.21
CA GLN A 36 23.10 9.89 0.35
C GLN A 36 23.54 8.49 0.81
N THR A 37 22.75 7.83 1.65
CA THR A 37 23.08 6.55 2.29
C THR A 37 22.76 5.33 1.43
N LEU A 38 21.61 5.29 0.75
CA LEU A 38 21.12 4.11 0.05
C LEU A 38 21.73 3.96 -1.35
N VAL A 39 21.89 2.71 -1.81
CA VAL A 39 22.36 2.42 -3.17
C VAL A 39 21.37 2.92 -4.24
N PRO A 40 21.84 3.19 -5.48
CA PRO A 40 21.02 3.87 -6.49
C PRO A 40 19.67 3.22 -6.82
N TRP A 41 19.60 1.88 -6.86
CA TRP A 41 18.36 1.18 -7.18
C TRP A 41 17.34 1.22 -6.03
N VAL A 42 17.79 1.27 -4.77
CA VAL A 42 16.93 1.47 -3.60
C VAL A 42 16.42 2.90 -3.56
N ASN A 43 17.26 3.89 -3.91
CA ASN A 43 16.84 5.27 -4.09
C ASN A 43 15.75 5.41 -5.15
N PHE A 44 15.89 4.71 -6.28
CA PHE A 44 14.86 4.69 -7.31
C PHE A 44 13.52 4.15 -6.78
N LEU A 45 13.56 3.05 -6.01
CA LEU A 45 12.36 2.50 -5.36
C LEU A 45 11.75 3.47 -4.34
N LEU A 46 12.58 4.18 -3.56
CA LEU A 46 12.12 5.20 -2.60
C LEU A 46 11.40 6.36 -3.30
N MET A 47 11.92 6.83 -4.43
CA MET A 47 11.26 7.87 -5.23
C MET A 47 9.96 7.35 -5.86
N LEU A 48 9.97 6.12 -6.36
CA LEU A 48 8.78 5.49 -6.93
C LEU A 48 7.67 5.32 -5.87
N GLU A 49 8.02 4.94 -4.63
CA GLU A 49 7.11 4.88 -3.50
C GLU A 49 6.47 6.26 -3.24
N LEU A 50 7.29 7.32 -3.13
CA LEU A 50 6.79 8.68 -2.89
C LEU A 50 5.81 9.15 -3.98
N ILE A 51 6.12 8.85 -5.25
CA ILE A 51 5.26 9.21 -6.38
C ILE A 51 3.95 8.42 -6.31
N ALA A 52 4.03 7.11 -6.04
CA ALA A 52 2.85 6.26 -5.90
C ALA A 52 1.96 6.73 -4.75
N ASP A 53 2.54 7.10 -3.61
CA ASP A 53 1.82 7.65 -2.45
C ASP A 53 1.07 8.94 -2.84
N GLY A 54 1.75 9.85 -3.53
CA GLY A 54 1.15 11.08 -4.04
C GLY A 54 -0.03 10.83 -5.00
N ILE A 55 0.13 9.89 -5.94
CA ILE A 55 -0.95 9.49 -6.86
C ILE A 55 -2.13 8.91 -6.07
N ALA A 56 -1.87 8.02 -5.11
CA ALA A 56 -2.91 7.41 -4.29
C ALA A 56 -3.67 8.48 -3.48
N MET A 57 -2.97 9.46 -2.90
CA MET A 57 -3.59 10.59 -2.21
C MET A 57 -4.51 11.39 -3.14
N VAL A 58 -4.04 11.77 -4.34
CA VAL A 58 -4.84 12.52 -5.31
C VAL A 58 -6.10 11.75 -5.72
N VAL A 59 -5.96 10.47 -6.05
CA VAL A 59 -7.08 9.64 -6.49
C VAL A 59 -8.07 9.39 -5.33
N CYS A 60 -7.60 9.18 -4.11
CA CYS A 60 -8.47 9.04 -2.93
C CYS A 60 -9.21 10.34 -2.58
N ALA A 61 -8.54 11.49 -2.66
CA ALA A 61 -9.16 12.80 -2.43
C ALA A 61 -10.23 13.10 -3.49
N ALA A 62 -9.91 12.87 -4.77
CA ALA A 62 -10.86 13.02 -5.86
C ALA A 62 -12.10 12.13 -5.67
N TRP A 63 -11.91 10.89 -5.20
CA TRP A 63 -13.00 9.97 -4.91
C TRP A 63 -13.83 10.37 -3.69
N ALA A 64 -13.20 10.89 -2.63
CA ALA A 64 -13.88 11.40 -1.45
C ALA A 64 -14.80 12.59 -1.78
N ILE A 65 -14.36 13.47 -2.67
CA ILE A 65 -15.12 14.65 -3.11
C ILE A 65 -16.24 14.24 -4.09
N SER A 66 -15.89 13.49 -5.14
CA SER A 66 -16.78 13.26 -6.27
C SER A 66 -17.87 12.22 -6.00
N GLY A 67 -17.65 11.26 -5.10
CA GLY A 67 -18.61 10.20 -4.87
C GLY A 67 -18.73 9.17 -6.02
N ARG A 68 -17.97 9.33 -7.11
CA ARG A 68 -18.26 8.61 -8.37
C ARG A 68 -17.81 7.14 -8.31
N PRO A 69 -18.67 6.17 -8.67
CA PRO A 69 -18.33 4.75 -8.63
C PRO A 69 -17.25 4.36 -9.65
N GLU A 70 -17.14 5.09 -10.76
CA GLU A 70 -16.12 4.88 -11.81
C GLU A 70 -14.68 5.00 -11.27
N GLN A 71 -14.48 5.87 -10.27
CA GLN A 71 -13.16 6.12 -9.68
C GLN A 71 -12.70 5.00 -8.72
N VAL A 72 -13.60 4.11 -8.30
CA VAL A 72 -13.27 3.00 -7.37
C VAL A 72 -12.17 2.11 -7.93
N ARG A 73 -12.22 1.80 -9.24
CA ARG A 73 -11.18 0.98 -9.89
C ARG A 73 -9.81 1.65 -9.84
N ALA A 74 -9.77 2.97 -10.07
CA ALA A 74 -8.53 3.75 -9.99
C ALA A 74 -7.98 3.80 -8.56
N VAL A 75 -8.83 4.05 -7.56
CA VAL A 75 -8.47 4.04 -6.13
C VAL A 75 -7.87 2.69 -5.72
N ILE A 76 -8.53 1.59 -6.09
CA ILE A 76 -8.05 0.24 -5.75
C ILE A 76 -6.71 -0.04 -6.41
N ARG A 77 -6.54 0.28 -7.70
CA ARG A 77 -5.27 0.05 -8.42
C ARG A 77 -4.12 0.87 -7.81
N ALA A 78 -4.35 2.17 -7.57
CA ALA A 78 -3.34 3.06 -7.00
C ALA A 78 -2.92 2.62 -5.59
N THR A 79 -3.89 2.36 -4.71
CA THR A 79 -3.60 1.94 -3.32
C THR A 79 -2.96 0.55 -3.25
N THR A 80 -3.33 -0.36 -4.15
CA THR A 80 -2.66 -1.68 -4.28
C THR A 80 -1.20 -1.52 -4.74
N ALA A 81 -0.93 -0.65 -5.70
CA ALA A 81 0.43 -0.40 -6.17
C ALA A 81 1.32 0.17 -5.07
N VAL A 82 0.83 1.18 -4.33
CA VAL A 82 1.50 1.75 -3.14
C VAL A 82 1.89 0.66 -2.15
N VAL A 83 0.92 -0.18 -1.80
CA VAL A 83 1.11 -1.28 -0.87
C VAL A 83 2.21 -2.24 -1.33
N ILE A 84 2.20 -2.64 -2.60
CA ILE A 84 3.16 -3.60 -3.14
C ILE A 84 4.56 -3.00 -3.09
N ILE A 85 4.71 -1.77 -3.57
CA ILE A 85 5.99 -1.04 -3.55
C ILE A 85 6.49 -0.90 -2.10
N HIS A 86 5.62 -0.50 -1.19
CA HIS A 86 5.93 -0.38 0.24
C HIS A 86 6.43 -1.69 0.83
N ALA A 87 5.72 -2.80 0.58
CA ALA A 87 6.06 -4.13 1.07
C ALA A 87 7.42 -4.58 0.53
N VAL A 88 7.70 -4.37 -0.76
CA VAL A 88 9.01 -4.67 -1.37
C VAL A 88 10.11 -3.85 -0.72
N ARG A 89 9.90 -2.54 -0.51
CA ARG A 89 10.89 -1.67 0.16
C ARG A 89 11.16 -2.12 1.58
N VAL A 90 10.14 -2.51 2.34
CA VAL A 90 10.36 -3.03 3.69
C VAL A 90 11.07 -4.38 3.66
N LEU A 91 10.75 -5.27 2.73
CA LEU A 91 11.48 -6.52 2.58
C LEU A 91 12.97 -6.28 2.31
N ILE A 92 13.29 -5.35 1.41
CA ILE A 92 14.68 -4.94 1.13
C ILE A 92 15.35 -4.44 2.41
N PHE A 93 14.67 -3.56 3.16
CA PHE A 93 15.19 -3.05 4.42
C PHE A 93 15.45 -4.18 5.44
N VAL A 94 14.49 -5.08 5.65
CA VAL A 94 14.65 -6.21 6.57
C VAL A 94 15.80 -7.11 6.16
N LEU A 95 15.90 -7.47 4.87
CA LEU A 95 17.02 -8.26 4.35
C LEU A 95 18.36 -7.53 4.50
N GLY A 96 18.36 -6.20 4.36
CA GLY A 96 19.54 -5.35 4.53
C GLY A 96 20.04 -5.33 5.97
N ARG A 97 19.16 -5.53 6.96
CA ARG A 97 19.53 -5.46 8.39
C ARG A 97 19.66 -6.80 9.09
N THR A 98 18.99 -7.83 8.58
CA THR A 98 18.90 -9.13 9.25
C THR A 98 19.28 -10.31 8.36
N GLY A 99 19.47 -10.07 7.05
CA GLY A 99 19.78 -11.11 6.09
C GLY A 99 21.28 -11.43 6.00
N PRO A 100 21.64 -12.47 5.23
CA PRO A 100 23.04 -12.86 5.02
C PRO A 100 23.84 -11.83 4.19
N TRP A 101 23.17 -10.84 3.60
CA TRP A 101 23.77 -9.72 2.84
C TRP A 101 23.60 -8.40 3.58
N VAL A 102 24.11 -8.30 4.81
CA VAL A 102 23.96 -7.10 5.64
C VAL A 102 24.46 -5.84 4.89
N ASP A 103 23.66 -4.78 4.96
CA ASP A 103 23.87 -3.46 4.35
C ASP A 103 24.01 -3.45 2.82
N PHE A 104 23.44 -4.44 2.12
CA PHE A 104 23.41 -4.45 0.64
C PHE A 104 22.59 -3.30 0.04
N ASP A 105 21.64 -2.76 0.80
CA ASP A 105 20.80 -1.60 0.47
C ASP A 105 21.53 -0.26 0.73
N VAL A 106 22.68 -0.28 1.37
CA VAL A 106 23.49 0.89 1.75
C VAL A 106 24.75 0.98 0.88
N LYS A 107 25.12 2.20 0.48
CA LYS A 107 26.36 2.46 -0.27
C LYS A 107 27.59 2.06 0.56
N PRO A 108 28.63 1.48 -0.05
CA PRO A 108 29.82 1.03 0.67
C PRO A 108 30.44 2.11 1.58
N GLU A 109 30.46 3.36 1.13
CA GLU A 109 31.04 4.50 1.86
C GLU A 109 30.23 4.85 3.13
N ALA A 110 28.92 4.59 3.11
CA ALA A 110 28.02 4.88 4.22
C ALA A 110 27.95 3.74 5.25
N ARG A 111 28.40 2.52 4.90
CA ARG A 111 28.39 1.34 5.80
C ARG A 111 29.24 1.58 7.05
N ALA A 112 30.44 2.13 6.89
CA ALA A 112 31.36 2.37 8.00
C ALA A 112 30.86 3.46 8.96
N GLN A 113 30.13 4.46 8.46
CA GLN A 113 29.57 5.54 9.28
C GLN A 113 28.30 5.13 10.03
N HIS A 114 27.64 4.06 9.58
CA HIS A 114 26.38 3.60 10.13
C HIS A 114 26.49 2.25 10.86
N ALA A 115 27.69 1.68 10.99
CA ALA A 115 27.91 0.42 11.70
C ALA A 115 27.41 0.47 13.17
N ASP A 116 27.40 1.66 13.78
CA ASP A 116 27.01 1.86 15.19
C ASP A 116 25.65 2.58 15.40
N SER A 117 25.01 3.11 14.34
CA SER A 117 23.89 4.06 14.50
C SER A 117 22.49 3.49 14.26
N TRP A 118 22.35 2.30 13.69
CA TRP A 118 21.02 1.69 13.53
C TRP A 118 20.60 1.04 14.83
N THR A 119 19.92 1.80 15.68
CA THR A 119 19.38 1.22 16.91
C THR A 119 18.35 0.16 16.53
N TRP A 120 18.43 -1.02 17.16
CA TRP A 120 17.44 -2.08 16.98
C TRP A 120 16.00 -1.57 17.14
N GLY A 121 15.78 -0.51 17.92
CA GLY A 121 14.49 0.17 18.07
C GLY A 121 13.90 0.70 16.76
N GLU A 122 14.71 1.29 15.87
CA GLU A 122 14.25 1.79 14.57
C GLU A 122 13.90 0.64 13.62
N VAL A 123 14.69 -0.43 13.65
CA VAL A 123 14.44 -1.66 12.89
C VAL A 123 13.15 -2.34 13.36
N TYR A 124 12.95 -2.46 14.68
CA TYR A 124 11.73 -3.04 15.25
C TYR A 124 10.50 -2.17 15.01
N PHE A 125 10.61 -0.85 15.11
CA PHE A 125 9.50 0.06 14.82
C PHE A 125 9.10 0.00 13.34
N ALA A 126 10.07 0.08 12.42
CA ALA A 126 9.81 -0.01 10.99
C ALA A 126 9.25 -1.38 10.59
N GLY A 127 9.78 -2.46 11.15
CA GLY A 127 9.28 -3.82 10.95
C GLY A 127 7.87 -4.01 11.49
N SER A 128 7.57 -3.51 12.70
CA SER A 128 6.25 -3.61 13.32
C SER A 128 5.19 -2.84 12.53
N MET A 129 5.49 -1.61 12.12
CA MET A 129 4.57 -0.81 11.29
C MET A 129 4.29 -1.48 9.96
N SER A 130 5.29 -2.11 9.34
CA SER A 130 5.10 -2.87 8.10
C SER A 130 4.29 -4.15 8.30
N ALA A 131 4.54 -4.91 9.37
CA ALA A 131 3.75 -6.09 9.69
C ALA A 131 2.28 -5.72 9.89
N ILE A 132 1.99 -4.61 10.57
CA ILE A 132 0.63 -4.08 10.72
C ILE A 132 0.01 -3.75 9.36
N SER A 133 0.77 -3.12 8.45
CA SER A 133 0.30 -2.83 7.08
C SER A 133 -0.02 -4.11 6.29
N VAL A 134 0.84 -5.13 6.37
CA VAL A 134 0.61 -6.43 5.72
C VAL A 134 -0.60 -7.15 6.30
N ILE A 135 -0.78 -7.13 7.63
CA ILE A 135 -1.94 -7.72 8.30
C ILE A 135 -3.22 -7.01 7.84
N ALA A 136 -3.23 -5.67 7.79
CA ALA A 136 -4.37 -4.90 7.31
C ALA A 136 -4.76 -5.28 5.87
N LEU A 137 -3.78 -5.51 5.01
CA LEU A 137 -3.99 -6.01 3.64
C LEU A 137 -4.55 -7.41 3.57
N ILE A 138 -4.02 -8.33 4.37
CA ILE A 138 -4.52 -9.71 4.43
C ILE A 138 -5.99 -9.69 4.89
N VAL A 139 -6.32 -8.89 5.91
CA VAL A 139 -7.70 -8.73 6.39
C VAL A 139 -8.59 -8.15 5.29
N PHE A 140 -8.15 -7.09 4.61
CA PHE A 140 -8.89 -6.48 3.51
C PHE A 140 -9.11 -7.48 2.35
N TRP A 141 -8.09 -8.25 1.99
CA TRP A 141 -8.14 -9.26 0.95
C TRP A 141 -9.09 -10.41 1.30
N ILE A 142 -9.04 -10.92 2.54
CA ILE A 142 -9.96 -11.95 3.03
C ILE A 142 -11.40 -11.43 3.00
N TYR A 143 -11.63 -10.21 3.48
CA TYR A 143 -12.95 -9.58 3.45
C TYR A 143 -13.49 -9.47 2.01
N TRP A 144 -12.66 -8.98 1.08
CA TRP A 144 -13.00 -8.87 -0.33
C TRP A 144 -13.30 -10.23 -0.97
N ARG A 145 -12.45 -11.24 -0.70
CA ARG A 145 -12.61 -12.59 -1.23
C ARG A 145 -13.93 -13.22 -0.77
N ARG A 146 -14.28 -13.08 0.52
CA ARG A 146 -15.56 -13.56 1.07
C ARG A 146 -16.76 -12.86 0.42
N LYS A 147 -16.68 -11.54 0.25
CA LYS A 147 -17.71 -10.75 -0.44
C LYS A 147 -17.91 -11.21 -1.89
N ARG A 148 -16.82 -11.51 -2.61
CA ARG A 148 -16.85 -12.00 -3.99
C ARG A 148 -17.50 -13.39 -4.07
N GLN A 149 -17.14 -14.30 -3.15
CA GLN A 149 -17.74 -15.63 -3.06
C GLN A 149 -19.25 -15.58 -2.77
N ALA A 150 -19.67 -14.73 -1.83
CA ALA A 150 -21.09 -14.56 -1.52
C ALA A 150 -21.89 -14.01 -2.70
N LEU A 151 -21.30 -13.15 -3.52
CA LEU A 151 -21.92 -12.68 -4.77
C LEU A 151 -22.00 -13.82 -5.78
N ASP A 152 -20.90 -14.53 -6.02
CA ASP A 152 -20.86 -15.63 -6.99
C ASP A 152 -21.84 -16.76 -6.61
N GLU A 153 -22.06 -17.04 -5.32
CA GLU A 153 -23.03 -18.04 -4.83
C GLU A 153 -24.49 -17.63 -5.12
N VAL A 154 -24.83 -16.35 -4.94
CA VAL A 154 -26.15 -15.79 -5.33
C VAL A 154 -26.41 -15.93 -6.83
N TYR A 155 -25.36 -15.84 -7.67
CA TYR A 155 -25.48 -16.02 -9.12
C TYR A 155 -25.40 -17.50 -9.58
N ARG A 156 -25.10 -18.44 -8.69
CA ARG A 156 -24.89 -19.86 -9.03
C ARG A 156 -26.06 -20.77 -8.65
N THR A 157 -27.12 -20.26 -8.04
CA THR A 157 -28.27 -21.10 -7.66
C THR A 157 -28.89 -21.75 -8.91
N PRO A 158 -28.85 -23.09 -9.01
CA PRO A 158 -29.42 -23.82 -10.14
C PRO A 158 -30.92 -23.93 -9.93
N GLY A 159 -31.65 -22.88 -10.32
CA GLY A 159 -33.12 -22.89 -10.28
C GLY A 159 -33.72 -21.49 -10.15
N GLY A 160 -34.13 -20.93 -11.29
CA GLY A 160 -35.34 -20.12 -11.42
C GLY A 160 -35.34 -18.67 -10.89
N ASP A 161 -35.45 -17.75 -11.84
CA ASP A 161 -36.31 -16.55 -11.76
C ASP A 161 -35.92 -15.35 -10.90
N CYS A 162 -34.63 -15.06 -10.74
CA CYS A 162 -34.20 -13.68 -10.46
C CYS A 162 -33.13 -13.26 -11.45
N GLY A 163 -33.55 -12.92 -12.67
CA GLY A 163 -32.71 -12.29 -13.67
C GLY A 163 -32.11 -10.99 -13.16
N LEU A 164 -30.92 -11.06 -12.58
CA LEU A 164 -30.03 -9.92 -12.38
C LEU A 164 -28.76 -10.22 -13.17
N VAL A 165 -28.74 -9.72 -14.40
CA VAL A 165 -27.58 -9.75 -15.29
C VAL A 165 -26.37 -9.18 -14.55
N ARG A 166 -25.25 -9.89 -14.63
CA ARG A 166 -23.97 -9.47 -14.04
C ARG A 166 -23.58 -8.13 -14.69
N PRO A 167 -23.48 -7.02 -13.95
CA PRO A 167 -23.17 -5.71 -14.54
C PRO A 167 -21.75 -5.60 -15.12
N ASP A 168 -20.94 -6.66 -14.95
CA ASP A 168 -19.55 -6.74 -15.39
C ASP A 168 -19.40 -7.60 -16.67
N SER A 169 -20.51 -7.89 -17.38
CA SER A 169 -20.52 -8.76 -18.57
C SER A 169 -20.59 -8.04 -19.92
N GLU A 170 -20.53 -6.71 -19.92
CA GLU A 170 -20.32 -5.91 -21.13
C GLU A 170 -19.00 -5.14 -20.99
N ASP A 171 -18.02 -5.56 -21.81
CA ASP A 171 -16.72 -4.98 -22.19
C ASP A 171 -15.76 -4.40 -21.12
#